data_AF-A0A4V3M7E5-F1
#
_entry.id   AF-A0A4V3M7E5-F1
#
_cell.length_a   1.000
_cell.length_b   1.000
_cell.length_c   1.000
_cell.angle_alpha   90.00
_cell.angle_beta   90.00
_cell.angle_gamma   90.00
#
_symmetry.space_group_name_H-M   'P 1'
#
loop_
_entity.id
_entity.type
_entity.pdbx_description
1 polymer ?
#
loop_
_entity_poly.entity_id
_entity_poly.type
_entity_poly.pdbx_seq_one_letter_code
_entity_poly.pdbx_strand_id
1 'polypeptide(L)'
;AQFDRDSNSYDIIPQVPQEFRDNPEKLGQYFVRSVTGEMVPLSAVVTISNNASPAAIEQFNQLNSSTISALPLPGVTTGDGLKVLEDIAKESLPDTFFIDYSGQSRQEKEQG
;
A
#
# COMPACT_ATOMS: atom_id res chain seq x y z
N ALA A 1 -5.00 -19.47 17.23
CA ALA A 1 -5.56 -19.98 18.50
C ALA A 1 -6.16 -18.80 19.24
N GLN A 2 -7.25 -18.98 19.97
CA GLN A 2 -7.92 -17.91 20.71
C GLN A 2 -7.84 -18.17 22.21
N PHE A 3 -7.71 -17.10 22.98
CA PHE A 3 -7.71 -17.10 24.44
C PHE A 3 -8.80 -16.18 24.95
N ASP A 4 -9.66 -16.68 25.82
CA ASP A 4 -10.74 -15.90 26.40
C ASP A 4 -10.30 -15.23 27.71
N ARG A 5 -10.52 -13.92 27.82
CA ARG A 5 -10.29 -13.13 29.04
C ARG A 5 -11.40 -12.10 29.21
N ASP A 6 -11.98 -12.02 30.41
CA ASP A 6 -12.99 -11.01 30.74
C ASP A 6 -14.18 -10.97 29.74
N SER A 7 -14.62 -12.14 29.28
CA SER A 7 -15.66 -12.31 28.24
C SER A 7 -15.31 -11.78 26.84
N ASN A 8 -14.04 -11.46 26.58
CA ASN A 8 -13.53 -11.13 25.26
C ASN A 8 -12.62 -12.25 24.76
N SER A 9 -12.68 -12.53 23.45
CA SER A 9 -11.79 -13.48 22.80
C SER A 9 -10.62 -12.76 22.14
N TYR A 10 -9.40 -13.23 22.38
CA TYR A 10 -8.16 -12.64 21.88
C TYR A 10 -7.39 -13.62 21.00
N ASP A 11 -6.86 -13.13 19.89
CA ASP A 11 -5.99 -13.93 19.03
C ASP A 11 -4.60 -14.10 19.65
N ILE A 12 -4.12 -15.35 19.65
CA ILE A 12 -2.75 -15.69 20.04
C ILE A 12 -1.89 -15.71 18.77
N ILE A 13 -0.99 -14.74 18.65
CA ILE A 13 -0.07 -14.59 17.53
C ILE A 13 1.36 -14.93 18.01
N PRO A 14 1.88 -16.14 17.74
CA PRO A 14 3.27 -16.45 18.03
C PRO A 14 4.18 -15.68 17.08
N GLN A 15 5.17 -14.97 17.63
CA GLN A 15 6.14 -14.21 16.85
C GLN A 15 7.53 -14.32 17.47
N VAL A 16 8.54 -14.38 16.63
CA VAL A 16 9.95 -14.32 17.06
C VAL A 16 10.26 -12.90 17.56
N PRO A 17 11.08 -12.73 18.63
CA PRO A 17 11.53 -11.43 19.09
C PRO A 17 12.15 -10.60 17.97
N GLN A 18 12.00 -9.27 18.06
CA GLN A 18 12.37 -8.34 16.99
C GLN A 18 13.85 -8.45 16.61
N GLU A 19 14.75 -8.66 17.58
CA GLU A 19 16.19 -8.76 17.31
C GLU A 19 16.57 -9.96 16.43
N PHE A 20 15.67 -10.89 16.16
CA PHE A 20 15.91 -12.01 15.24
C PHE A 20 15.23 -11.83 13.87
N ARG A 21 14.45 -10.77 13.66
CA ARG A 21 13.65 -10.54 12.44
C ARG A 21 13.69 -9.10 11.90
N ASP A 22 14.64 -8.31 12.38
CA ASP A 22 14.90 -6.93 11.94
C ASP A 22 15.61 -6.86 10.57
N ASN A 23 16.21 -7.96 10.13
CA ASN A 23 16.94 -8.07 8.87
C ASN A 23 16.54 -9.36 8.13
N PRO A 24 16.17 -9.28 6.84
CA PRO A 24 15.94 -10.45 5.98
C PRO A 24 17.05 -11.51 6.03
N GLU A 25 18.33 -11.14 6.08
CA GLU A 25 19.43 -12.11 6.14
C GLU A 25 19.37 -13.02 7.39
N LYS A 26 18.72 -12.58 8.48
CA LYS A 26 18.52 -13.42 9.68
C LYS A 26 17.59 -14.60 9.41
N LEU A 27 16.77 -14.56 8.34
CA LEU A 27 15.96 -15.70 7.93
C LEU A 27 16.81 -16.94 7.62
N GLY A 28 18.04 -16.74 7.14
CA GLY A 28 18.96 -17.83 6.84
C GLY A 28 19.48 -18.59 8.08
N GLN A 29 19.25 -18.05 9.29
CA GLN A 29 19.65 -18.68 10.56
C GLN A 29 18.59 -19.61 11.13
N TYR A 30 17.37 -19.60 10.56
CA TYR A 30 16.31 -20.50 10.98
C TYR A 30 16.50 -21.90 10.43
N PHE A 31 16.00 -22.87 11.18
CA PHE A 31 16.00 -24.27 10.78
C PHE A 31 14.56 -24.75 10.67
N VAL A 32 14.29 -25.52 9.62
CA VAL A 32 13.03 -26.21 9.41
C VAL A 32 13.24 -27.71 9.56
N ARG A 33 12.24 -28.39 10.12
CA ARG A 33 12.31 -29.84 10.28
C ARG A 33 11.93 -30.51 8.97
N SER A 34 12.80 -31.37 8.48
CA SER A 34 12.53 -32.22 7.32
C SER A 34 11.63 -33.41 7.69
N VAL A 35 11.14 -34.12 6.67
CA VAL A 35 10.35 -35.35 6.84
C VAL A 35 11.11 -36.48 7.54
N THR A 36 12.44 -36.48 7.48
CA THR A 36 13.29 -37.44 8.18
C THR A 36 13.52 -37.05 9.65
N GLY A 37 13.02 -35.89 10.07
CA GLY A 37 13.19 -35.36 11.43
C GLY A 37 14.44 -34.50 11.60
N GLU A 38 15.35 -34.49 10.62
CA GLU A 38 16.56 -33.67 10.64
C GLU A 38 16.23 -32.17 10.49
N MET A 39 17.03 -31.34 11.16
CA MET A 39 16.91 -29.88 11.06
C MET A 39 17.72 -29.39 9.87
N VAL A 40 17.04 -28.78 8.89
CA VAL A 40 17.65 -28.24 7.67
C VAL A 40 17.64 -26.71 7.76
N PRO A 41 18.76 -26.02 7.50
CA PRO A 41 18.77 -24.56 7.48
C PRO A 41 17.85 -24.04 6.37
N LEU A 42 17.04 -23.03 6.69
CA LEU A 42 16.06 -22.45 5.76
C LEU A 42 16.76 -21.91 4.51
N SER A 43 17.98 -21.38 4.65
CA SER A 43 18.82 -20.91 3.55
C SER A 43 19.17 -21.98 2.50
N ALA A 44 19.06 -23.27 2.83
CA ALA A 44 19.28 -24.35 1.85
C ALA A 44 18.09 -24.55 0.89
N VAL A 45 16.92 -23.97 1.19
CA VAL A 45 15.67 -24.18 0.44
C VAL A 45 14.99 -22.89 -0.03
N VAL A 46 15.45 -21.72 0.41
CA VAL A 46 14.91 -20.41 -0.02
C VAL A 46 16.00 -19.48 -0.54
N THR A 47 15.60 -18.50 -1.36
CA THR A 47 16.48 -17.41 -1.83
C THR A 47 15.85 -16.07 -1.47
N ILE A 48 16.67 -15.15 -0.96
CA ILE A 48 16.24 -13.80 -0.59
C ILE A 48 16.65 -12.85 -1.71
N SER A 49 15.71 -12.03 -2.18
CA SER A 49 15.94 -11.00 -3.20
C SER A 49 15.29 -9.69 -2.80
N ASN A 50 16.03 -8.58 -2.91
CA ASN A 50 15.50 -7.25 -2.64
C ASN A 50 14.94 -6.64 -3.93
N ASN A 51 13.67 -6.22 -3.88
CA ASN A 51 13.00 -5.55 -4.99
C ASN A 51 12.27 -4.31 -4.46
N ALA A 52 12.15 -3.28 -5.29
CA ALA A 52 11.28 -2.14 -5.01
C ALA A 52 9.86 -2.47 -5.49
N SER A 53 8.87 -2.25 -4.63
CA SER A 53 7.45 -2.42 -4.95
C SER A 53 6.67 -1.28 -4.30
N PRO A 54 5.57 -0.80 -4.91
CA PRO A 54 4.67 0.12 -4.23
C PRO A 54 4.14 -0.50 -2.93
N ALA A 55 4.02 0.30 -1.88
CA ALA A 55 3.49 -0.14 -0.58
C ALA A 55 2.00 -0.50 -0.65
N ALA A 56 1.27 0.17 -1.54
CA ALA A 56 -0.11 -0.10 -1.88
C ALA A 56 -0.35 0.18 -3.37
N ILE A 57 -1.25 -0.56 -3.98
CA ILE A 57 -1.76 -0.29 -5.33
C ILE A 57 -3.15 0.30 -5.15
N GLU A 58 -3.25 1.62 -5.26
CA GLU A 58 -4.53 2.32 -5.12
C GLU A 58 -5.38 2.14 -6.37
N GLN A 59 -6.69 1.96 -6.17
CA GLN A 59 -7.66 1.83 -7.25
C GLN A 59 -8.79 2.84 -7.13
N PHE A 60 -9.20 3.39 -8.27
CA PHE A 60 -10.37 4.25 -8.40
C PHE A 60 -11.22 3.77 -9.56
N ASN A 61 -12.52 3.55 -9.32
CA ASN A 61 -13.43 2.96 -10.31
C ASN A 61 -12.90 1.66 -10.94
N GLN A 62 -12.31 0.78 -10.12
CA GLN A 62 -11.72 -0.52 -10.51
C GLN A 62 -10.47 -0.43 -11.41
N LEU A 63 -9.91 0.76 -11.62
CA LEU A 63 -8.67 0.97 -12.35
C LEU A 63 -7.57 1.40 -11.40
N ASN A 64 -6.32 1.00 -11.69
CA ASN A 64 -5.16 1.50 -10.96
C ASN A 64 -5.10 3.03 -11.08
N SER A 65 -4.89 3.70 -9.95
CA SER A 65 -5.00 5.14 -9.86
C SER A 65 -3.90 5.73 -8.99
N SER A 66 -3.63 7.02 -9.20
CA SER A 66 -2.87 7.82 -8.26
C SER A 66 -3.69 9.06 -7.93
N THR A 67 -3.99 9.25 -6.65
CA THR A 67 -4.77 10.41 -6.19
C THR A 67 -3.87 11.63 -6.06
N ILE A 68 -4.25 12.72 -6.72
CA ILE A 68 -3.59 14.03 -6.58
C ILE A 68 -4.51 14.90 -5.72
N SER A 69 -3.95 15.45 -4.66
CA SER A 69 -4.64 16.37 -3.75
C SER A 69 -3.90 17.70 -3.73
N ALA A 70 -4.63 18.79 -3.89
CA ALA A 70 -4.08 20.14 -3.85
C ALA A 70 -5.10 21.11 -3.25
N LEU A 71 -4.60 22.26 -2.81
CA LEU A 71 -5.41 23.37 -2.32
C LEU A 71 -5.18 24.59 -3.22
N PRO A 72 -6.24 25.32 -3.61
CA PRO A 72 -6.07 26.57 -4.33
C PRO A 72 -5.37 27.61 -3.45
N LEU A 73 -4.62 28.51 -4.08
CA LEU A 73 -4.01 29.65 -3.39
C LEU A 73 -5.09 30.59 -2.83
N PRO A 74 -4.79 31.37 -1.78
CA PRO A 74 -5.71 32.38 -1.27
C PRO A 74 -6.18 33.33 -2.38
N GLY A 75 -7.50 33.55 -2.47
CA GLY A 75 -8.11 34.39 -3.50
C GLY A 75 -8.41 33.68 -4.83
N VAL A 76 -8.04 32.40 -4.98
CA VAL A 76 -8.41 31.56 -6.12
C VAL A 76 -9.59 30.67 -5.74
N THR A 77 -10.57 30.57 -6.63
CA THR A 77 -11.73 29.69 -6.42
C THR A 77 -11.33 28.21 -6.56
N THR A 78 -12.09 27.31 -5.95
CA THR A 78 -11.85 25.87 -6.10
C THR A 78 -12.02 25.42 -7.56
N GLY A 79 -12.99 25.97 -8.29
CA GLY A 79 -13.18 25.71 -9.72
C GLY A 79 -12.00 26.16 -10.58
N ASP A 80 -11.45 27.35 -10.34
CA ASP A 80 -10.26 27.83 -11.07
C ASP A 80 -9.03 26.97 -10.76
N GLY A 81 -8.83 26.62 -9.48
CA GLY A 81 -7.75 25.72 -9.07
C GLY A 81 -7.86 24.34 -9.72
N LEU A 82 -9.08 23.79 -9.80
CA LEU A 82 -9.35 22.51 -10.45
C LEU A 82 -9.08 22.57 -11.96
N LYS A 83 -9.47 23.67 -12.61
CA LYS A 83 -9.20 23.91 -14.03
C LYS A 83 -7.69 23.93 -14.33
N VAL A 84 -6.89 24.55 -13.47
CA VAL A 84 -5.42 24.54 -13.64
C VAL A 84 -4.87 23.12 -13.58
N LEU A 85 -5.34 22.28 -12.67
CA LEU A 85 -4.91 20.88 -12.60
C LEU A 85 -5.28 20.11 -13.88
N GLU A 86 -6.46 20.34 -14.44
CA GLU A 86 -6.90 19.74 -15.69
C GLU A 86 -6.05 20.14 -16.88
N ASP A 87 -5.72 21.42 -16.98
CA ASP A 87 -4.92 21.94 -18.08
C ASP A 87 -3.51 21.35 -18.05
N ILE A 88 -2.91 21.24 -16.86
CA ILE A 88 -1.62 20.55 -16.65
C ILE A 88 -1.74 19.06 -17.02
N ALA A 89 -2.81 18.39 -16.58
CA ALA A 89 -3.01 16.98 -16.84
C ALA A 89 -3.18 16.69 -18.34
N LYS A 90 -3.89 17.54 -19.08
CA LYS A 90 -4.04 17.43 -20.54
C LYS A 90 -2.71 17.57 -21.28
N GLU A 91 -1.82 18.41 -20.79
CA GLU A 91 -0.48 18.60 -21.38
C GLU A 91 0.48 17.45 -21.02
N SER A 92 0.39 16.95 -19.79
CA SER A 92 1.39 16.05 -19.22
C SER A 92 1.05 14.56 -19.34
N LEU A 93 -0.23 14.20 -19.43
CA LEU A 93 -0.68 12.81 -19.43
C LEU A 93 -0.83 12.26 -20.85
N PRO A 94 -0.37 11.02 -21.11
CA PRO A 94 -0.70 10.31 -22.34
C PRO A 94 -2.21 10.02 -22.47
N ASP A 95 -2.69 9.88 -23.71
CA ASP A 95 -4.11 9.61 -24.03
C ASP A 95 -4.69 8.32 -23.41
N THR A 96 -3.84 7.45 -22.87
CA THR A 96 -4.24 6.21 -22.18
C THR A 96 -4.69 6.42 -20.74
N PHE A 97 -4.52 7.64 -20.19
CA PHE A 97 -4.90 7.97 -18.82
C PHE A 97 -6.29 8.61 -18.77
N PHE A 98 -7.01 8.30 -17.70
CA PHE A 98 -8.31 8.88 -17.41
C PHE A 98 -8.20 9.79 -16.19
N ILE A 99 -8.86 10.94 -16.27
CA ILE A 99 -8.99 11.87 -15.15
C ILE A 99 -10.40 11.72 -14.62
N ASP A 100 -10.52 11.53 -13.31
CA ASP A 100 -11.80 11.45 -12.62
C ASP A 100 -11.65 12.10 -11.24
N TYR A 101 -12.78 12.53 -10.67
CA TYR A 101 -12.83 13.39 -9.50
C TYR A 101 -13.54 12.70 -8.34
N SER A 102 -13.16 13.06 -7.12
CA SER A 102 -13.79 12.61 -5.89
C SER A 102 -14.08 13.79 -4.96
N GLY A 103 -14.97 13.58 -3.99
CA GLY A 103 -15.30 14.58 -2.97
C GLY A 103 -15.77 15.91 -3.55
N GLN A 104 -15.22 17.01 -3.04
CA GLN A 104 -15.59 18.37 -3.42
C GLN A 104 -15.34 18.67 -4.90
N SER A 105 -14.25 18.16 -5.48
CA SER A 105 -13.94 18.38 -6.90
C SER A 105 -15.00 17.75 -7.82
N ARG A 106 -15.59 16.61 -7.40
CA ARG A 106 -16.71 16.01 -8.15
C ARG A 106 -17.96 16.89 -8.07
N GLN A 107 -18.28 17.38 -6.89
CA GLN A 107 -19.44 18.27 -6.70
C GLN A 107 -19.31 19.54 -7.54
N GLU A 108 -18.11 20.14 -7.56
CA GLU A 108 -17.80 21.30 -8.41
C GLU A 108 -18.04 21.01 -9.90
N LYS A 109 -17.75 19.79 -10.37
CA LYS A 109 -17.95 19.40 -11.77
C LYS A 109 -19.38 18.99 -12.13
N GLU A 110 -20.13 18.46 -11.19
CA GLU A 110 -21.52 18.04 -11.41
C GLU A 110 -22.50 19.20 -11.23
N GLN A 111 -22.18 20.17 -10.36
CA GLN A 111 -23.11 21.22 -9.93
C GLN A 111 -22.66 22.65 -10.30
N GLY A 112 -21.38 22.84 -10.66
CA GLY A 112 -20.84 24.11 -11.14
C GLY A 112 -21.00 24.28 -12.65
#